data_AF-A0A2B4RHK1-F1
#
_entry.id   AF-A0A2B4RHK1-F1
#
_cell.length_a   1.000
_cell.length_b   1.000
_cell.length_c   1.000
_cell.angle_alpha   90.00
_cell.angle_beta   90.00
_cell.angle_gamma   90.00
#
_symmetry.space_group_name_H-M   'P 1'
#
loop_
_entity.id
_entity.type
_entity.pdbx_description
1 polymer ?
#
loop_
_entity_poly.entity_id
_entity_poly.type
_entity_poly.pdbx_seq_one_letter_code
_entity_poly.pdbx_strand_id
1 'polypeptide(L)'
;MSVFLQVCITALFLPLTVNGDRSSSPACAKPFDKMTACNLICNMIQDSDANNAMKMLQTKLQDLIAAIKNPSPLQPGSLSRPSSCKEHFEKHKWTKSQVYPLVFGSQYVPVYCHMGDFGCGDGGWTLAMKIDGRKLKFIVINKQSSSLYSLLADGKYRATSLGRSKWKKLIGSQSSLQANCNKEGFNAVGSSRRSSRARIGIIGNNEKDCASTDSRIGFGTGGSTDDKITCGNYAIKGYTSDNGEKHVKAMGYILVQ
;
A
#
# COMPACT_ATOMS: atom_id res chain seq x y z
N MET A 1 5.91 20.56 17.25
CA MET A 1 5.06 19.36 17.12
C MET A 1 5.86 18.29 16.39
N SER A 2 6.15 17.17 17.04
CA SER A 2 6.82 16.03 16.41
C SER A 2 5.79 15.27 15.55
N VAL A 3 5.88 15.38 14.23
CA VAL A 3 5.05 14.59 13.32
C VAL A 3 5.71 13.22 13.16
N PHE A 4 5.01 12.16 13.58
CA PHE A 4 5.42 10.80 13.28
C PHE A 4 4.96 10.47 11.86
N LEU A 5 5.92 10.31 10.95
CA LEU A 5 5.66 9.86 9.59
C LEU A 5 5.50 8.34 9.62
N GLN A 6 4.33 7.86 9.20
CA GLN A 6 4.09 6.44 9.03
C GLN A 6 4.23 6.09 7.55
N VAL A 7 5.27 5.34 7.22
CA VAL A 7 5.57 4.93 5.85
C VAL A 7 5.16 3.47 5.68
N CYS A 8 4.07 3.23 4.94
CA CYS A 8 3.67 1.89 4.54
C CYS A 8 4.24 1.56 3.16
N ILE A 9 4.95 0.44 3.07
CA ILE A 9 5.70 0.08 1.87
C ILE A 9 5.18 -1.24 1.32
N THR A 10 4.93 -1.30 0.00
CA THR A 10 4.48 -2.51 -0.68
C THR A 10 5.40 -2.97 -1.77
N ALA A 11 5.58 -4.28 -1.89
CA ALA A 11 6.28 -4.91 -3.00
C ALA A 11 5.34 -5.90 -3.71
N LEU A 12 5.36 -5.89 -5.04
CA LEU A 12 4.48 -6.66 -5.90
C LEU A 12 5.28 -7.46 -6.91
N PHE A 13 5.01 -8.77 -7.08
CA PHE A 13 5.83 -9.67 -7.91
C PHE A 13 5.07 -10.21 -9.11
N LEU A 14 5.67 -10.13 -10.29
CA LEU A 14 5.24 -10.84 -11.48
C LEU A 14 6.07 -12.14 -11.64
N PRO A 15 5.43 -13.30 -11.76
CA PRO A 15 6.04 -14.43 -12.46
C PRO A 15 5.97 -14.14 -13.97
N LEU A 16 7.12 -14.00 -14.63
CA LEU A 16 7.17 -14.07 -16.09
C LEU A 16 7.02 -15.54 -16.49
N THR A 17 5.80 -16.00 -16.71
CA THR A 17 5.52 -17.24 -17.43
C THR A 17 4.94 -16.88 -18.79
N VAL A 18 5.75 -16.98 -19.84
CA VAL A 18 5.26 -17.09 -21.21
C VAL A 18 4.80 -18.54 -21.38
N ASN A 19 3.50 -18.74 -21.62
CA ASN A 19 3.00 -19.78 -22.53
C ASN A 19 1.48 -19.69 -22.70
N GLY A 20 1.08 -19.39 -23.94
CA GLY A 20 0.07 -20.11 -24.73
C GLY A 20 -1.36 -20.21 -24.21
N ASP A 21 -2.26 -19.48 -24.87
CA ASP A 21 -3.71 -19.75 -24.89
C ASP A 21 -4.03 -21.20 -25.24
N ARG A 22 -5.02 -21.78 -24.55
CA ARG A 22 -6.13 -22.51 -25.20
C ARG A 22 -7.31 -22.69 -24.26
N SER A 23 -8.46 -22.23 -24.72
CA SER A 23 -9.78 -22.32 -24.11
C SER A 23 -10.30 -23.76 -24.01
N SER A 24 -11.06 -24.04 -22.95
CA SER A 24 -12.36 -24.73 -23.07
C SER A 24 -13.11 -24.74 -21.73
N SER A 25 -14.34 -24.21 -21.74
CA SER A 25 -15.32 -24.34 -20.65
C SER A 25 -15.92 -25.74 -20.62
N PRO A 26 -16.34 -26.26 -19.44
CA PRO A 26 -17.31 -27.34 -19.35
C PRO A 26 -18.68 -26.80 -18.95
N ALA A 27 -19.71 -27.06 -19.74
CA ALA A 27 -21.10 -26.95 -19.29
C ALA A 27 -21.91 -28.14 -19.81
N CYS A 28 -22.37 -28.97 -18.88
CA CYS A 28 -23.29 -30.07 -19.13
C CYS A 28 -24.75 -29.64 -18.95
N ALA A 29 -25.56 -30.02 -19.95
CA ALA A 29 -26.93 -30.54 -19.92
C ALA A 29 -28.12 -29.82 -19.21
N LYS A 30 -29.02 -29.34 -20.08
CA LYS A 30 -30.50 -29.46 -20.17
C LYS A 30 -31.43 -28.72 -19.19
N PRO A 31 -32.40 -27.93 -19.71
CA PRO A 31 -33.58 -27.45 -18.98
C PRO A 31 -34.85 -28.21 -19.37
N PHE A 32 -35.56 -28.80 -18.40
CA PHE A 32 -36.99 -29.07 -18.49
C PHE A 32 -37.59 -29.03 -17.06
N ASP A 33 -38.80 -28.47 -16.96
CA ASP A 33 -39.71 -28.39 -15.80
C ASP A 33 -39.37 -27.49 -14.60
N LYS A 34 -39.73 -26.20 -14.71
CA LYS A 34 -40.14 -25.37 -13.56
C LYS A 34 -41.31 -24.42 -13.87
N MET A 35 -42.28 -24.83 -14.69
CA MET A 35 -43.50 -24.04 -14.92
C MET A 35 -44.60 -24.26 -13.86
N THR A 36 -44.29 -24.96 -12.77
CA THR A 36 -45.28 -25.29 -11.70
C THR A 36 -44.82 -24.87 -10.29
N ALA A 37 -43.73 -24.09 -10.17
CA ALA A 37 -43.26 -23.57 -8.87
C ALA A 37 -43.47 -22.06 -8.70
N CYS A 38 -44.15 -21.40 -9.66
CA CYS A 38 -44.42 -19.95 -9.61
C CYS A 38 -45.64 -19.58 -8.74
N ASN A 39 -46.31 -20.56 -8.12
CA ASN A 39 -47.53 -20.33 -7.33
C ASN A 39 -47.40 -20.59 -5.82
N LEU A 40 -46.18 -20.74 -5.29
CA LEU A 40 -45.96 -20.97 -3.84
C LEU A 40 -44.87 -20.10 -3.18
N ILE A 41 -44.35 -19.07 -3.86
CA ILE A 41 -43.42 -18.08 -3.26
C ILE A 41 -43.90 -16.64 -3.54
N CYS A 42 -45.21 -16.39 -3.42
CA CYS A 42 -45.77 -15.04 -3.46
C CYS A 42 -46.31 -14.57 -2.10
N ASN A 43 -45.80 -15.10 -0.98
CA ASN A 43 -46.23 -14.69 0.37
C ASN A 43 -45.13 -14.72 1.45
N MET A 44 -43.90 -14.31 1.14
CA MET A 44 -42.87 -14.06 2.19
C MET A 44 -41.89 -12.92 1.86
N ILE A 45 -42.40 -11.78 1.41
CA ILE A 45 -41.86 -10.49 1.88
C ILE A 45 -43.05 -9.91 2.62
N GLN A 46 -43.02 -9.92 3.95
CA GLN A 46 -44.06 -9.21 4.67
C GLN A 46 -43.95 -7.75 4.23
N ASP A 47 -45.06 -7.19 3.74
CA ASP A 47 -45.18 -5.77 3.39
C ASP A 47 -44.55 -4.87 4.46
N SER A 48 -44.49 -5.31 5.71
CA SER A 48 -43.80 -4.64 6.82
C SER A 48 -42.33 -4.29 6.54
N ASP A 49 -41.51 -5.16 5.95
CA ASP A 49 -40.07 -4.89 5.75
C ASP A 49 -39.83 -3.90 4.61
N ALA A 50 -40.59 -4.04 3.51
CA ALA A 50 -40.58 -3.07 2.42
C ALA A 50 -41.13 -1.71 2.89
N ASN A 51 -42.20 -1.71 3.69
CA ASN A 51 -42.78 -0.50 4.27
C ASN A 51 -41.86 0.17 5.30
N ASN A 52 -41.13 -0.61 6.10
CA ASN A 52 -40.12 -0.08 7.03
C ASN A 52 -38.95 0.55 6.29
N ALA A 53 -38.48 -0.10 5.22
CA ALA A 53 -37.43 0.45 4.36
C ALA A 53 -37.88 1.73 3.64
N MET A 54 -39.10 1.77 3.11
CA MET A 54 -39.69 2.98 2.51
C MET A 54 -39.84 4.11 3.54
N LYS A 55 -40.30 3.81 4.75
CA LYS A 55 -40.45 4.79 5.83
C LYS A 55 -39.10 5.36 6.24
N MET A 56 -38.06 4.52 6.33
CA MET A 56 -36.70 4.94 6.64
C MET A 56 -36.08 5.78 5.52
N LEU A 57 -36.34 5.46 4.25
CA LEU A 57 -35.97 6.29 3.10
C LEU A 57 -36.67 7.66 3.15
N GLN A 58 -37.96 7.67 3.50
CA GLN A 58 -38.74 8.90 3.61
C GLN A 58 -38.27 9.79 4.77
N THR A 59 -37.93 9.20 5.91
CA THR A 59 -37.30 9.93 7.03
C THR A 59 -35.96 10.55 6.61
N LYS A 60 -35.09 9.77 5.95
CA LYS A 60 -33.79 10.29 5.46
C LYS A 60 -33.95 11.40 4.41
N LEU A 61 -34.98 11.32 3.57
CA LEU A 61 -35.28 12.36 2.58
C LEU A 61 -35.77 13.64 3.26
N GLN A 62 -36.61 13.54 4.29
CA GLN A 62 -37.06 14.69 5.09
C GLN A 62 -35.92 15.34 5.87
N ASP A 63 -35.01 14.55 6.45
CA ASP A 63 -33.80 15.05 7.12
C ASP A 63 -32.90 15.83 6.15
N LEU A 64 -32.75 15.34 4.92
CA LEU A 64 -32.03 16.03 3.84
C LEU A 64 -32.70 17.35 3.43
N ILE A 65 -34.03 17.35 3.31
CA ILE A 65 -34.80 18.56 2.98
C ILE A 65 -34.69 19.58 4.12
N ALA A 66 -34.72 19.15 5.38
CA ALA A 66 -34.54 20.03 6.54
C ALA A 66 -33.13 20.64 6.60
N ALA A 67 -32.10 19.85 6.27
CA ALA A 67 -30.72 20.33 6.18
C ALA A 67 -30.51 21.34 5.04
N ILE A 68 -31.27 21.23 3.94
CA ILE A 68 -31.23 22.19 2.83
C ILE A 68 -32.02 23.47 3.15
N LYS A 69 -33.16 23.35 3.83
CA LYS A 69 -34.05 24.49 4.16
C LYS A 69 -33.50 25.38 5.27
N ASN A 70 -32.71 24.83 6.18
CA ASN A 70 -32.02 25.57 7.24
C ASN A 70 -30.50 25.50 7.04
N PRO A 71 -29.92 26.24 6.08
CA PRO A 71 -28.49 26.46 6.11
C PRO A 71 -28.16 27.10 7.45
N SER A 72 -27.32 26.45 8.25
CA SER A 72 -26.74 27.08 9.44
C SER A 72 -26.16 28.43 9.02
N PRO A 73 -26.27 29.48 9.85
CA PRO A 73 -25.70 30.79 9.52
C PRO A 73 -24.25 30.58 9.10
N LEU A 74 -23.89 31.08 7.91
CA LEU A 74 -22.53 31.04 7.38
C LEU A 74 -21.60 31.64 8.43
N GLN A 75 -20.95 30.78 9.22
CA GLN A 75 -19.86 31.21 10.06
C GLN A 75 -18.69 31.60 9.14
N PRO A 76 -18.08 32.77 9.32
CA PRO A 76 -16.84 33.12 8.66
C PRO A 76 -15.70 32.31 9.29
N GLY A 77 -15.67 31.02 8.99
CA GLY A 77 -14.60 30.09 9.29
C GLY A 77 -14.24 29.40 7.98
N SER A 78 -12.98 29.56 7.54
CA SER A 78 -12.51 29.02 6.27
C SER A 78 -12.85 27.53 6.14
N LEU A 79 -13.34 27.14 4.97
CA LEU A 79 -13.18 25.78 4.46
C LEU A 79 -11.67 25.51 4.38
N SER A 80 -11.06 25.16 5.50
CA SER A 80 -9.66 24.74 5.58
C SER A 80 -9.56 23.41 4.85
N ARG A 81 -9.26 23.51 3.56
CA ARG A 81 -8.97 22.39 2.69
C ARG A 81 -7.82 21.61 3.34
N PRO A 82 -7.92 20.27 3.43
CA PRO A 82 -7.01 19.47 4.21
C PRO A 82 -5.55 19.61 3.74
N SER A 83 -4.65 19.57 4.70
CA SER A 83 -3.19 19.53 4.47
C SER A 83 -2.67 18.12 4.22
N SER A 84 -3.45 17.09 4.57
CA SER A 84 -3.09 15.67 4.39
C SER A 84 -4.31 14.81 4.06
N CYS A 85 -4.07 13.66 3.44
CA CYS A 85 -5.12 12.65 3.24
C CYS A 85 -5.73 12.19 4.57
N LYS A 86 -4.91 12.10 5.63
CA LYS A 86 -5.34 11.74 6.99
C LYS A 86 -6.34 12.74 7.55
N GLU A 87 -6.00 14.03 7.50
CA GLU A 87 -6.88 15.10 7.98
C GLU A 87 -8.22 15.07 7.23
N HIS A 88 -8.17 14.83 5.92
CA HIS A 88 -9.39 14.73 5.13
C HIS A 88 -10.26 13.53 5.55
N PHE A 89 -9.64 12.36 5.77
CA PHE A 89 -10.31 11.14 6.21
C PHE A 89 -10.93 11.28 7.60
N GLU A 90 -10.23 11.90 8.55
CA GLU A 90 -10.74 12.14 9.91
C GLU A 90 -11.93 13.11 9.91
N LYS A 91 -11.89 14.15 9.06
CA LYS A 91 -13.01 15.08 8.87
C LYS A 91 -14.20 14.43 8.16
N HIS A 92 -13.98 13.48 7.25
CA HIS A 92 -15.01 12.88 6.41
C HIS A 92 -14.83 11.35 6.34
N LYS A 93 -15.29 10.64 7.38
CA LYS A 93 -15.09 9.18 7.59
C LYS A 93 -15.47 8.24 6.43
N TRP A 94 -16.20 8.73 5.42
CA TRP A 94 -16.74 7.94 4.30
C TRP A 94 -16.29 8.45 2.93
N THR A 95 -15.15 9.13 2.85
CA THR A 95 -14.59 9.60 1.57
C THR A 95 -14.08 8.46 0.70
N LYS A 96 -14.28 8.58 -0.62
CA LYS A 96 -13.80 7.60 -1.61
C LYS A 96 -12.31 7.79 -1.90
N SER A 97 -11.61 6.71 -2.23
CA SER A 97 -10.23 6.81 -2.72
C SER A 97 -10.18 7.55 -4.07
N GLN A 98 -9.54 8.72 -4.12
CA GLN A 98 -9.45 9.56 -5.32
C GLN A 98 -8.33 10.62 -5.18
N VAL A 99 -8.18 11.47 -6.21
CA VAL A 99 -7.29 12.64 -6.15
C VAL A 99 -7.98 13.75 -5.36
N TYR A 100 -7.32 14.22 -4.30
CA TYR A 100 -7.74 15.36 -3.50
C TYR A 100 -6.74 16.51 -3.66
N PRO A 101 -7.22 17.76 -3.79
CA PRO A 101 -6.35 18.92 -3.69
C PRO A 101 -5.97 19.14 -2.22
N LEU A 102 -4.70 18.93 -1.90
CA LEU A 102 -4.14 19.21 -0.58
C LEU A 102 -3.45 20.58 -0.57
N VAL A 103 -3.44 21.23 0.59
CA VAL A 103 -2.81 22.55 0.77
C VAL A 103 -1.44 22.38 1.41
N PHE A 104 -0.40 22.86 0.73
CA PHE A 104 0.98 22.91 1.22
C PHE A 104 1.46 24.37 1.17
N GLY A 105 1.39 25.08 2.31
CA GLY A 105 1.64 26.52 2.34
C GLY A 105 0.58 27.27 1.52
N SER A 106 1.00 28.05 0.52
CA SER A 106 0.10 28.74 -0.42
C SER A 106 -0.19 27.95 -1.69
N GLN A 107 0.35 26.73 -1.83
CA GLN A 107 0.19 25.91 -3.03
C GLN A 107 -0.85 24.81 -2.84
N TYR A 108 -1.62 24.56 -3.89
CA TYR A 108 -2.50 23.39 -4.00
C TYR A 108 -1.78 22.30 -4.79
N VAL A 109 -1.73 21.09 -4.23
CA VAL A 109 -1.13 19.94 -4.90
C VAL A 109 -2.18 18.83 -5.02
N PRO A 110 -2.50 18.36 -6.24
CA PRO A 110 -3.39 17.23 -6.42
C PRO A 110 -2.67 15.94 -5.99
N VAL A 111 -3.20 15.29 -4.95
CA VAL A 111 -2.62 14.09 -4.36
C VAL A 111 -3.65 12.97 -4.36
N TYR A 112 -3.27 11.79 -4.87
CA TYR A 112 -4.12 10.62 -4.73
C TYR A 112 -4.13 10.15 -3.27
N CYS A 113 -5.31 10.23 -2.65
CA CYS A 113 -5.55 9.69 -1.32
C CYS A 113 -6.27 8.35 -1.43
N HIS A 114 -5.67 7.31 -0.85
CA HIS A 114 -6.37 6.09 -0.56
C HIS A 114 -7.12 6.26 0.77
N MET A 115 -8.45 6.12 0.72
CA MET A 115 -9.35 6.30 1.86
C MET A 115 -9.93 4.95 2.26
N GLY A 116 -9.39 4.38 3.33
CA GLY A 116 -9.76 3.05 3.83
C GLY A 116 -8.55 2.22 4.26
N ASP A 117 -8.82 0.98 4.62
CA ASP A 117 -7.79 0.02 4.99
C ASP A 117 -7.21 -0.71 3.77
N PHE A 118 -5.89 -0.60 3.60
CA PHE A 118 -5.12 -1.39 2.63
C PHE A 118 -4.27 -2.49 3.27
N GLY A 119 -4.45 -2.78 4.56
CA GLY A 119 -3.61 -3.66 5.37
C GLY A 119 -2.68 -2.91 6.35
N CYS A 120 -2.86 -1.60 6.50
CA CYS A 120 -2.18 -0.74 7.48
C CYS A 120 -3.17 -0.07 8.46
N GLY A 121 -4.43 -0.46 8.45
CA GLY A 121 -5.50 0.16 9.23
C GLY A 121 -6.30 1.19 8.43
N ASP A 122 -7.50 1.49 8.91
CA ASP A 122 -8.38 2.51 8.33
C ASP A 122 -7.74 3.90 8.42
N GLY A 123 -7.61 4.57 7.28
CA GLY A 123 -7.02 5.90 7.24
C GLY A 123 -7.09 6.57 5.89
N GLY A 124 -6.66 7.83 5.86
CA GLY A 124 -6.42 8.59 4.64
C GLY A 124 -4.94 8.63 4.33
N TRP A 125 -4.55 7.92 3.27
CA TRP A 125 -3.15 7.65 2.97
C TRP A 125 -2.72 8.32 1.67
N THR A 126 -1.60 9.04 1.71
CA THR A 126 -1.03 9.66 0.52
C THR A 126 -0.21 8.63 -0.25
N LEU A 127 -0.62 8.34 -1.47
CA LEU A 127 0.13 7.46 -2.37
C LEU A 127 1.29 8.23 -3.00
N ALA A 128 2.53 7.85 -2.71
CA ALA A 128 3.72 8.48 -3.27
C ALA A 128 4.15 7.86 -4.61
N MET A 129 3.80 6.60 -4.91
CA MET A 129 4.14 5.91 -6.17
C MET A 129 3.31 4.62 -6.35
N LYS A 130 2.94 4.24 -7.59
CA LYS A 130 2.16 3.02 -7.91
C LYS A 130 2.59 2.38 -9.22
N ILE A 131 2.87 1.07 -9.23
CA ILE A 131 3.07 0.29 -10.47
C ILE A 131 2.57 -1.20 -10.32
N ASP A 132 1.75 -1.69 -11.27
CA ASP A 132 1.39 -3.11 -11.63
C ASP A 132 0.65 -4.10 -10.66
N GLY A 133 -0.04 -3.59 -9.65
CA GLY A 133 -1.42 -3.98 -9.26
C GLY A 133 -1.87 -5.37 -8.74
N ARG A 134 -1.10 -6.46 -8.72
CA ARG A 134 -1.66 -7.83 -8.53
C ARG A 134 -1.48 -8.60 -7.19
N LYS A 135 -0.48 -8.32 -6.32
CA LYS A 135 -0.34 -8.96 -4.97
C LYS A 135 0.33 -8.04 -3.95
N LEU A 136 -0.39 -7.66 -2.90
CA LEU A 136 0.09 -6.62 -1.97
C LEU A 136 0.57 -7.22 -0.64
N LYS A 137 1.86 -7.04 -0.32
CA LYS A 137 2.41 -7.29 1.02
C LYS A 137 2.98 -5.99 1.57
N PHE A 138 2.76 -5.74 2.86
CA PHE A 138 3.05 -4.44 3.48
C PHE A 138 3.99 -4.58 4.67
N ILE A 139 4.85 -3.57 4.83
CA ILE A 139 5.51 -3.26 6.11
C ILE A 139 5.21 -1.82 6.50
N VAL A 140 5.13 -1.58 7.80
CA VAL A 140 4.95 -0.25 8.39
C VAL A 140 6.30 0.20 8.94
N ILE A 141 6.74 1.40 8.57
CA ILE A 141 7.92 2.05 9.13
C ILE A 141 7.47 3.32 9.85
N ASN A 142 7.59 3.31 11.17
CA ASN A 142 7.32 4.49 11.99
C ASN A 142 8.63 5.27 12.15
N LYS A 143 8.69 6.49 11.60
CA LYS A 143 9.88 7.35 11.70
C LYS A 143 9.44 8.79 11.91
N GLN A 144 10.05 9.48 12.88
CA GLN A 144 9.79 10.91 13.08
C GLN A 144 10.51 11.70 11.99
N SER A 145 9.75 12.45 11.18
CA SER A 145 10.27 13.31 10.12
C SER A 145 9.19 14.26 9.61
N SER A 146 9.60 15.35 8.95
CA SER A 146 8.68 16.28 8.29
C SER A 146 8.11 15.76 6.97
N SER A 147 8.80 14.85 6.29
CA SER A 147 8.37 14.24 5.01
C SER A 147 9.26 13.07 4.61
N LEU A 148 8.78 12.24 3.67
CA LEU A 148 9.64 11.22 3.06
C LEU A 148 10.84 11.84 2.33
N TYR A 149 10.67 13.03 1.76
CA TYR A 149 11.76 13.75 1.10
C TYR A 149 12.90 14.08 2.08
N SER A 150 12.58 14.60 3.28
CA SER A 150 13.61 14.92 4.29
C SER A 150 14.35 13.69 4.84
N LEU A 151 13.78 12.49 4.68
CA LEU A 151 14.44 11.23 5.02
C LEU A 151 15.39 10.71 3.93
N LEU A 152 15.19 11.12 2.68
CA LEU A 152 15.88 10.54 1.52
C LEU A 152 16.88 11.50 0.85
N ALA A 153 16.52 12.78 0.75
CA ALA A 153 17.17 13.75 -0.14
C ALA A 153 18.64 14.00 0.18
N ASP A 154 19.01 14.02 1.47
CA ASP A 154 20.38 14.27 1.90
C ASP A 154 21.31 13.05 1.80
N GLY A 155 20.78 11.89 1.38
CA GLY A 155 21.55 10.65 1.26
C GLY A 155 22.04 10.06 2.59
N LYS A 156 21.72 10.65 3.75
CA LYS A 156 22.22 10.18 5.04
C LYS A 156 21.52 8.88 5.46
N TYR A 157 22.30 7.95 5.99
CA TYR A 157 21.78 6.71 6.55
C TYR A 157 20.95 7.00 7.81
N ARG A 158 19.74 6.42 7.88
CA ARG A 158 18.88 6.48 9.07
C ARG A 158 18.34 5.09 9.36
N ALA A 159 18.77 4.50 10.46
CA ALA A 159 18.35 3.14 10.84
C ALA A 159 16.85 3.04 11.10
N THR A 160 16.30 1.86 10.85
CA THR A 160 14.98 1.40 11.32
C THR A 160 15.17 0.24 12.30
N SER A 161 14.10 -0.13 12.99
CA SER A 161 14.11 -1.24 13.97
C SER A 161 13.07 -2.30 13.61
N LEU A 162 12.85 -2.55 12.31
CA LEU A 162 11.81 -3.50 11.86
C LEU A 162 12.25 -4.95 12.01
N GLY A 163 13.54 -5.19 11.82
CA GLY A 163 14.14 -6.50 11.78
C GLY A 163 14.03 -7.18 10.41
N ARG A 164 14.99 -8.07 10.16
CA ARG A 164 15.14 -8.87 8.93
C ARG A 164 13.85 -9.58 8.50
N SER A 165 13.11 -10.16 9.43
CA SER A 165 11.89 -10.93 9.13
C SER A 165 10.79 -10.08 8.49
N LYS A 166 10.64 -8.81 8.93
CA LYS A 166 9.68 -7.86 8.34
C LYS A 166 10.05 -7.52 6.90
N TRP A 167 11.33 -7.23 6.63
CA TRP A 167 11.80 -7.01 5.27
C TRP A 167 11.58 -8.23 4.37
N LYS A 168 11.91 -9.44 4.86
CA LYS A 168 11.63 -10.69 4.13
C LYS A 168 10.15 -10.90 3.85
N LYS A 169 9.26 -10.48 4.76
CA LYS A 169 7.79 -10.55 4.58
C LYS A 169 7.33 -9.79 3.34
N LEU A 170 7.98 -8.69 2.95
CA LEU A 170 7.66 -7.97 1.70
C LEU A 170 7.73 -8.87 0.48
N ILE A 171 8.71 -9.78 0.44
CA ILE A 171 8.92 -10.69 -0.68
C ILE A 171 8.11 -11.98 -0.49
N GLY A 172 8.11 -12.53 0.73
CA GLY A 172 7.44 -13.78 1.08
C GLY A 172 8.37 -14.97 1.21
N SER A 173 7.81 -16.17 0.98
CA SER A 173 8.51 -17.44 1.08
C SER A 173 9.74 -17.54 0.17
N GLN A 174 9.75 -16.82 -0.96
CA GLN A 174 10.88 -16.76 -1.88
C GLN A 174 11.96 -15.72 -1.50
N SER A 175 11.80 -15.00 -0.39
CA SER A 175 12.82 -14.03 0.09
C SER A 175 14.14 -14.73 0.36
N SER A 176 15.24 -14.06 -0.02
CA SER A 176 16.60 -14.49 0.30
C SER A 176 17.45 -13.30 0.70
N LEU A 177 18.28 -13.45 1.72
CA LEU A 177 19.26 -12.44 2.13
C LEU A 177 20.46 -13.18 2.75
N GLN A 178 21.67 -12.66 2.66
CA GLN A 178 22.80 -13.24 3.41
C GLN A 178 22.65 -12.93 4.89
N ALA A 179 23.15 -13.83 5.76
CA ALA A 179 22.73 -13.88 7.16
C ALA A 179 23.27 -12.74 8.06
N ASN A 180 24.38 -12.11 7.70
CA ASN A 180 25.15 -11.28 8.63
C ASN A 180 24.78 -9.80 8.60
N CYS A 181 25.45 -8.92 7.84
CA CYS A 181 25.09 -7.50 7.84
C CYS A 181 23.56 -7.36 7.69
N ASN A 182 22.91 -6.73 8.66
CA ASN A 182 21.46 -6.53 8.68
C ASN A 182 21.18 -5.02 8.69
N LYS A 183 21.91 -4.26 7.87
CA LYS A 183 21.82 -2.80 7.85
C LYS A 183 20.52 -2.39 7.18
N GLU A 184 19.54 -2.05 8.00
CA GLU A 184 18.22 -1.62 7.56
C GLU A 184 17.96 -0.12 7.73
N GLY A 185 17.08 0.43 6.89
CA GLY A 185 16.53 1.76 7.04
C GLY A 185 16.59 2.60 5.77
N PHE A 186 16.69 3.91 5.95
CA PHE A 186 16.75 4.88 4.86
C PHE A 186 18.20 5.10 4.42
N ASN A 187 18.45 5.15 3.11
CA ASN A 187 19.78 5.26 2.50
C ASN A 187 20.78 4.23 3.06
N ALA A 188 20.35 2.98 3.23
CA ALA A 188 21.22 1.89 3.64
C ALA A 188 22.23 1.59 2.52
N VAL A 189 23.52 1.78 2.80
CA VAL A 189 24.62 1.57 1.84
C VAL A 189 25.79 0.89 2.53
N GLY A 190 26.42 -0.06 1.83
CA GLY A 190 27.69 -0.65 2.26
C GLY A 190 28.88 0.27 1.99
N SER A 191 30.03 0.00 2.60
CA SER A 191 31.19 0.89 2.52
C SER A 191 31.92 0.86 1.18
N SER A 192 31.87 -0.27 0.45
CA SER A 192 32.54 -0.41 -0.83
C SER A 192 31.72 0.17 -1.99
N ARG A 193 32.42 0.64 -3.04
CA ARG A 193 31.78 1.25 -4.22
C ARG A 193 30.78 0.32 -4.93
N ARG A 194 30.99 -0.99 -4.84
CA ARG A 194 30.18 -2.02 -5.50
C ARG A 194 29.08 -2.60 -4.61
N SER A 195 29.01 -2.17 -3.36
CA SER A 195 28.11 -2.74 -2.37
C SER A 195 26.66 -2.48 -2.69
N SER A 196 25.82 -3.35 -2.15
CA SER A 196 24.39 -3.23 -2.14
C SER A 196 23.97 -1.94 -1.44
N ARG A 197 23.00 -1.27 -2.03
CA ARG A 197 22.37 -0.07 -1.49
C ARG A 197 20.85 -0.18 -1.60
N ALA A 198 20.16 0.51 -0.72
CA ALA A 198 18.71 0.71 -0.74
C ALA A 198 18.38 2.12 -0.25
N ARG A 199 17.49 2.82 -0.95
CA ARG A 199 16.93 4.09 -0.45
C ARG A 199 16.02 3.84 0.75
N ILE A 200 15.26 2.74 0.70
CA ILE A 200 14.51 2.23 1.85
C ILE A 200 14.60 0.71 1.79
N GLY A 201 15.28 0.08 2.73
CA GLY A 201 15.54 -1.36 2.63
C GLY A 201 16.46 -1.91 3.69
N ILE A 202 16.77 -3.19 3.54
CA ILE A 202 17.82 -3.90 4.25
C ILE A 202 18.86 -4.40 3.26
N ILE A 203 20.13 -4.31 3.62
CA ILE A 203 21.27 -4.87 2.89
C ILE A 203 22.02 -5.85 3.79
N GLY A 204 22.64 -6.85 3.18
CA GLY A 204 23.43 -7.84 3.90
C GLY A 204 24.54 -8.50 3.09
N ASN A 205 25.36 -9.25 3.81
CA ASN A 205 26.48 -10.06 3.34
C ASN A 205 26.73 -11.22 4.33
N ASN A 206 27.81 -11.97 4.10
CA ASN A 206 28.32 -13.00 5.00
C ASN A 206 29.53 -12.55 5.85
N GLU A 207 30.04 -11.33 5.69
CA GLU A 207 31.11 -10.81 6.57
C GLU A 207 30.57 -10.26 7.89
N LYS A 208 31.47 -9.92 8.83
CA LYS A 208 31.12 -9.36 10.16
C LYS A 208 30.70 -7.89 10.10
N ASP A 209 31.03 -7.22 9.00
CA ASP A 209 30.72 -5.81 8.77
C ASP A 209 29.80 -5.64 7.56
N CYS A 210 29.45 -4.39 7.26
CA CYS A 210 28.63 -4.03 6.10
C CYS A 210 29.45 -3.44 4.94
N ALA A 211 30.73 -3.78 4.80
CA ALA A 211 31.58 -3.21 3.76
C ALA A 211 31.23 -3.77 2.38
N SER A 212 31.09 -5.09 2.26
CA SER A 212 30.94 -5.84 1.00
C SER A 212 29.53 -6.38 0.75
N THR A 213 28.48 -5.62 1.13
CA THR A 213 27.09 -6.07 0.96
C THR A 213 26.74 -6.47 -0.47
N ASP A 214 26.15 -7.64 -0.62
CA ASP A 214 25.88 -8.30 -1.89
C ASP A 214 24.52 -9.03 -1.89
N SER A 215 23.70 -8.79 -0.86
CA SER A 215 22.27 -9.08 -0.85
C SER A 215 21.46 -7.89 -0.32
N ARG A 216 20.21 -7.77 -0.78
CA ARG A 216 19.34 -6.63 -0.49
C ARG A 216 17.86 -6.92 -0.69
N ILE A 217 17.02 -6.28 0.12
CA ILE A 217 15.57 -6.21 -0.04
C ILE A 217 15.15 -4.74 0.14
N GLY A 218 14.41 -4.18 -0.80
CA GLY A 218 13.88 -2.82 -0.61
C GLY A 218 13.52 -2.07 -1.89
N PHE A 219 13.64 -0.75 -1.79
CA PHE A 219 13.17 0.27 -2.73
C PHE A 219 14.32 1.22 -3.05
N GLY A 220 14.42 1.62 -4.31
CA GLY A 220 15.59 2.34 -4.80
C GLY A 220 16.87 1.54 -4.56
N THR A 221 16.80 0.22 -4.77
CA THR A 221 17.94 -0.67 -4.58
C THR A 221 18.92 -0.57 -5.75
N GLY A 222 20.17 -0.97 -5.49
CA GLY A 222 21.21 -1.06 -6.51
C GLY A 222 22.50 -1.62 -5.95
N GLY A 223 23.54 -1.66 -6.77
CA GLY A 223 24.84 -2.25 -6.42
C GLY A 223 25.16 -3.44 -7.32
N SER A 224 26.43 -3.83 -7.35
CA SER A 224 26.89 -4.99 -8.11
C SER A 224 26.27 -6.28 -7.54
N THR A 225 26.06 -7.35 -8.30
CA THR A 225 26.30 -7.57 -9.75
C THR A 225 25.07 -7.37 -10.64
N ASP A 226 23.92 -6.95 -10.10
CA ASP A 226 22.72 -6.57 -10.88
C ASP A 226 22.09 -5.28 -10.35
N ASP A 227 22.36 -4.15 -10.99
CA ASP A 227 21.80 -2.84 -10.66
C ASP A 227 20.40 -2.59 -11.24
N LYS A 228 19.84 -3.53 -12.00
CA LYS A 228 18.53 -3.40 -12.65
C LYS A 228 17.36 -3.68 -11.70
N ILE A 229 17.63 -4.30 -10.54
CA ILE A 229 16.62 -4.52 -9.51
C ILE A 229 16.57 -3.28 -8.62
N THR A 230 15.72 -2.33 -8.99
CA THR A 230 15.48 -1.08 -8.26
C THR A 230 14.43 -1.22 -7.15
N CYS A 231 13.61 -2.26 -7.22
CA CYS A 231 12.68 -2.66 -6.17
C CYS A 231 12.55 -4.19 -6.14
N GLY A 232 12.49 -4.77 -4.94
CA GLY A 232 12.35 -6.21 -4.74
C GLY A 232 13.50 -6.81 -3.94
N ASN A 233 14.00 -7.96 -4.37
CA ASN A 233 15.03 -8.72 -3.66
C ASN A 233 16.11 -9.22 -4.62
N TYR A 234 17.35 -8.88 -4.28
CA TYR A 234 18.54 -9.44 -4.89
C TYR A 234 19.34 -10.19 -3.83
N ALA A 235 19.77 -11.41 -4.14
CA ALA A 235 20.68 -12.19 -3.31
C ALA A 235 21.65 -12.94 -4.22
N ILE A 236 22.95 -12.84 -3.93
CA ILE A 236 24.01 -13.44 -4.73
C ILE A 236 23.91 -14.97 -4.79
N LYS A 237 24.44 -15.54 -5.88
CA LYS A 237 24.56 -16.97 -6.12
C LYS A 237 25.46 -17.64 -5.08
N GLY A 238 24.98 -18.73 -4.48
CA GLY A 238 25.76 -19.58 -3.58
C GLY A 238 25.05 -19.90 -2.26
N TYR A 239 25.73 -20.66 -1.39
CA TYR A 239 25.21 -21.14 -0.10
C TYR A 239 25.22 -20.09 1.03
N THR A 240 25.65 -18.85 0.75
CA THR A 240 25.76 -17.77 1.75
C THR A 240 24.42 -17.05 1.98
N SER A 241 23.53 -17.09 0.99
CA SER A 241 22.19 -16.52 1.05
C SER A 241 21.20 -17.54 1.64
N ASP A 242 20.37 -17.12 2.58
CA ASP A 242 19.53 -18.02 3.38
C ASP A 242 18.43 -18.76 2.61
N ASN A 243 18.15 -18.38 1.36
CA ASN A 243 17.24 -19.08 0.46
C ASN A 243 17.80 -19.12 -0.97
N GLY A 244 19.13 -19.23 -1.08
CA GLY A 244 19.87 -19.28 -2.34
C GLY A 244 19.79 -17.99 -3.16
N GLU A 245 20.17 -18.10 -4.44
CA GLU A 245 20.17 -16.99 -5.38
C GLU A 245 18.74 -16.47 -5.63
N LYS A 246 18.56 -15.14 -5.62
CA LYS A 246 17.29 -14.48 -5.95
C LYS A 246 17.51 -13.23 -6.77
N HIS A 247 16.73 -13.11 -7.84
CA HIS A 247 16.65 -11.93 -8.72
C HIS A 247 15.20 -11.51 -8.89
N VAL A 248 14.59 -11.14 -7.77
CA VAL A 248 13.16 -10.89 -7.71
C VAL A 248 12.91 -9.40 -7.93
N LYS A 249 12.41 -9.06 -9.12
CA LYS A 249 11.93 -7.72 -9.43
C LYS A 249 10.54 -7.52 -8.88
N ALA A 250 10.34 -6.38 -8.23
CA ALA A 250 9.06 -6.01 -7.69
C ALA A 250 8.64 -4.63 -8.15
N MET A 251 7.33 -4.41 -8.08
CA MET A 251 6.76 -3.09 -8.17
C MET A 251 6.50 -2.55 -6.78
N GLY A 252 6.97 -1.33 -6.54
CA GLY A 252 6.98 -0.73 -5.23
C GLY A 252 5.92 0.35 -5.03
N TYR A 253 5.24 0.36 -3.89
CA TYR A 253 4.39 1.49 -3.48
C TYR A 253 4.84 2.00 -2.12
N ILE A 254 4.78 3.30 -1.94
CA ILE A 254 5.04 3.94 -0.66
C ILE A 254 3.82 4.80 -0.35
N LEU A 255 3.19 4.52 0.77
CA LEU A 255 2.10 5.29 1.32
C LEU A 255 2.62 6.02 2.56
N VAL A 256 2.34 7.31 2.64
CA VAL A 256 2.77 8.17 3.75
C VAL A 256 1.56 8.78 4.44
N GLN A 257 1.67 8.87 5.77
CA GLN A 257 0.70 9.50 6.67
C GLN A 257 1.43 10.35 7.70
#